data_AF-A0A950TL43-F1
#
_entry.id   AF-A0A950TL43-F1
#
_cell.length_a   1.000
_cell.length_b   1.000
_cell.length_c   1.000
_cell.angle_alpha   90.00
_cell.angle_beta   90.00
_cell.angle_gamma   90.00
#
_symmetry.space_group_name_H-M   'P 1'
#
loop_
_entity.id
_entity.type
_entity.pdbx_description
1 polymer ?
#
loop_
_entity_poly.entity_id
_entity_poly.type
_entity_poly.pdbx_seq_one_letter_code
_entity_poly.pdbx_strand_id
1 'polypeptide(L)'
;GEVKAACLVVHGAADPIAPKAERDAFEQEMDAAGARWTMLTFGGVVHAFTDVGVNFPPVAVYNEPATRHGYELAHGFIADAFAGKI
;
A
#
# COMPACT_ATOMS: atom_id res chain seq x y z
N GLY A 1 -11.11 4.76 17.07
CA GLY A 1 -10.86 3.31 17.03
C GLY A 1 -9.63 2.93 17.84
N GLU A 2 -9.30 1.65 17.87
CA GLU A 2 -8.14 1.10 18.58
C GLU A 2 -6.82 1.29 17.81
N VAL A 3 -6.88 1.53 16.50
CA VAL A 3 -5.71 1.86 15.68
C VAL A 3 -5.19 3.25 16.05
N LYS A 4 -4.04 3.31 16.73
CA LYS A 4 -3.36 4.57 17.10
C LYS A 4 -2.19 4.94 16.20
N ALA A 5 -1.59 3.93 15.57
CA ALA A 5 -0.48 4.11 14.64
C ALA A 5 -0.94 4.82 13.36
N ALA A 6 -0.01 5.53 12.71
CA ALA A 6 -0.20 5.98 11.35
C ALA A 6 -0.06 4.76 10.40
N CYS A 7 -0.95 4.63 9.43
CA CYS A 7 -1.00 3.51 8.50
C CYS A 7 -0.66 3.96 7.09
N LEU A 8 0.37 3.36 6.48
CA LEU A 8 0.65 3.50 5.05
C LEU A 8 0.34 2.20 4.33
N VAL A 9 -0.47 2.29 3.28
CA VAL A 9 -0.74 1.17 2.36
C VAL A 9 -0.14 1.50 1.00
N VAL A 10 0.71 0.62 0.47
CA VAL A 10 1.28 0.75 -0.87
C VAL A 10 0.79 -0.44 -1.70
N HIS A 11 0.00 -0.20 -2.73
CA HIS A 11 -0.82 -1.22 -3.37
C HIS A 11 -0.75 -1.18 -4.90
N GLY A 12 -0.88 -2.35 -5.53
CA GLY A 12 -0.99 -2.49 -6.98
C GLY A 12 -2.44 -2.55 -7.44
N ALA A 13 -2.90 -1.61 -8.27
CA ALA A 13 -4.30 -1.48 -8.66
C ALA A 13 -4.92 -2.74 -9.30
N ALA A 14 -4.09 -3.55 -9.96
CA ALA A 14 -4.46 -4.75 -10.69
C ALA A 14 -4.21 -6.04 -9.89
N ASP A 15 -3.90 -5.95 -8.59
CA ASP A 15 -3.71 -7.10 -7.72
C ASP A 15 -5.02 -7.93 -7.61
N PRO A 16 -5.04 -9.19 -8.09
CA PRO A 16 -6.22 -10.03 -8.00
C PRO A 16 -6.39 -10.69 -6.62
N ILE A 17 -5.38 -10.65 -5.76
CA ILE A 17 -5.42 -11.19 -4.40
C ILE A 17 -6.11 -10.20 -3.45
N ALA A 18 -5.96 -8.89 -3.68
CA ALA A 18 -6.61 -7.83 -2.93
C ALA A 18 -7.40 -6.90 -3.90
N PRO A 19 -8.57 -7.35 -4.39
CA PRO A 19 -9.35 -6.63 -5.39
C PRO A 19 -9.91 -5.30 -4.85
N LYS A 20 -10.41 -4.45 -5.77
CA LYS A 20 -10.96 -3.13 -5.42
C LYS A 20 -12.01 -3.17 -4.29
N ALA A 21 -12.86 -4.18 -4.26
CA ALA A 21 -13.89 -4.29 -3.22
C ALA A 21 -13.28 -4.42 -1.81
N GLU A 22 -12.15 -5.12 -1.66
CA GLU A 22 -11.45 -5.23 -0.37
C GLU A 22 -10.73 -3.93 -0.01
N ARG A 23 -10.21 -3.19 -1.00
CA ARG A 23 -9.68 -1.84 -0.78
C ARG A 23 -10.77 -0.90 -0.28
N ASP A 24 -11.91 -0.88 -0.97
CA ASP A 24 -13.03 -0.01 -0.61
C ASP A 24 -13.54 -0.34 0.81
N ALA A 25 -13.54 -1.61 1.20
CA ALA A 25 -13.87 -2.05 2.56
C ALA A 25 -12.83 -1.58 3.59
N PHE A 26 -11.53 -1.69 3.27
CA PHE A 26 -10.45 -1.19 4.12
C PHE A 26 -10.56 0.33 4.35
N GLU A 27 -10.79 1.12 3.29
CA GLU A 27 -10.96 2.57 3.40
C GLU A 27 -12.11 2.92 4.35
N GLN A 28 -13.27 2.28 4.18
CA GLN A 28 -14.44 2.45 5.05
C GLN A 28 -14.14 2.07 6.51
N GLU A 29 -13.43 0.96 6.74
CA GLU A 29 -13.06 0.52 8.09
C GLU A 29 -12.13 1.53 8.77
N MET A 30 -11.10 2.00 8.06
CA MET A 30 -10.14 2.96 8.60
C MET A 30 -10.79 4.32 8.91
N ASP A 31 -11.70 4.78 8.04
CA ASP A 31 -12.47 6.00 8.25
C ASP A 31 -13.43 5.87 9.43
N ALA A 32 -14.18 4.77 9.52
CA ALA A 32 -15.06 4.48 10.65
C ALA A 32 -14.29 4.37 11.97
N ALA A 33 -13.06 3.87 11.92
CA ALA A 33 -12.15 3.82 13.05
C ALA A 33 -11.54 5.18 13.41
N GLY A 34 -11.66 6.21 12.57
CA GLY A 34 -10.96 7.48 12.72
C GLY A 34 -9.43 7.30 12.74
N ALA A 35 -8.93 6.32 11.98
CA ALA A 35 -7.50 6.02 11.89
C ALA A 35 -6.79 7.07 11.02
N ARG A 36 -5.49 7.28 11.27
CA ARG A 36 -4.64 8.10 10.40
C ARG A 36 -4.04 7.20 9.35
N TRP A 37 -4.61 7.19 8.15
CA TRP A 37 -4.16 6.30 7.08
C TRP A 37 -3.87 7.05 5.79
N THR A 38 -3.03 6.47 4.95
CA THR A 38 -2.68 6.96 3.62
C THR A 38 -2.49 5.76 2.70
N MET A 39 -2.95 5.86 1.46
CA MET A 39 -2.77 4.81 0.46
C MET A 39 -2.19 5.36 -0.84
N LEU A 40 -1.14 4.70 -1.34
CA LEU A 40 -0.61 4.88 -2.69
C LEU A 40 -1.00 3.66 -3.53
N THR A 41 -1.68 3.90 -4.66
CA THR A 41 -2.08 2.85 -5.60
C THR A 41 -1.39 3.02 -6.95
N PHE A 42 -0.66 2.00 -7.41
CA PHE A 42 0.00 1.98 -8.71
C PHE A 42 -0.88 1.32 -9.77
N GLY A 43 -1.16 2.03 -10.88
CA GLY A 43 -1.92 1.48 -12.01
C GLY A 43 -1.20 0.29 -12.68
N GLY A 44 -1.94 -0.77 -13.02
CA GLY A 44 -1.42 -1.94 -13.75
C GLY A 44 -0.46 -2.84 -12.97
N VAL A 45 -0.18 -2.52 -11.71
CA VAL A 45 0.69 -3.30 -10.84
C VAL A 45 -0.12 -4.38 -10.12
N VAL A 46 0.43 -5.59 -10.06
CA VAL A 46 -0.20 -6.78 -9.45
C VAL A 46 0.50 -7.17 -8.15
N HIS A 47 0.19 -8.33 -7.59
CA HIS A 47 0.76 -8.78 -6.32
C HIS A 47 2.29 -8.93 -6.35
N ALA A 48 2.91 -8.94 -5.16
CA ALA A 48 4.35 -9.14 -4.96
C ALA A 48 5.26 -8.26 -5.85
N PHE A 49 4.82 -7.06 -6.19
CA PHE A 49 5.56 -6.19 -7.11
C PHE A 49 6.92 -5.74 -6.60
N THR A 50 7.20 -5.89 -5.30
CA THR A 50 8.48 -5.62 -4.65
C THR A 50 9.45 -6.79 -4.63
N ASP A 51 8.99 -8.01 -4.94
CA ASP A 51 9.79 -9.23 -4.86
C ASP A 51 10.57 -9.45 -6.16
N VAL A 52 11.88 -9.23 -6.09
CA VAL A 52 12.77 -9.26 -7.26
C VAL A 52 12.80 -10.66 -7.87
N GLY A 53 12.45 -10.75 -9.15
CA GLY A 53 12.46 -12.01 -9.89
C GLY A 53 11.12 -12.74 -9.91
N VAL A 54 10.10 -12.25 -9.19
CA VAL A 54 8.74 -12.77 -9.33
C VAL A 54 8.20 -12.44 -10.71
N ASN A 55 7.73 -13.48 -11.41
CA ASN A 55 7.10 -13.37 -12.73
C ASN A 55 6.06 -14.48 -12.91
N PHE A 56 4.89 -14.28 -12.33
CA PHE A 56 3.74 -15.19 -12.35
C PHE A 56 2.46 -14.45 -12.76
N PRO A 57 2.35 -14.02 -14.02
CA PRO A 57 1.16 -13.33 -14.51
C PRO A 57 -0.07 -14.26 -14.57
N PRO A 58 -1.29 -13.73 -14.36
CA PRO A 58 -1.60 -12.32 -14.10
C PRO A 58 -1.56 -11.95 -12.60
N VAL A 59 -1.06 -12.82 -11.73
CA VAL A 59 -1.24 -12.70 -10.28
C VAL A 59 -0.15 -11.87 -9.61
N ALA A 60 1.12 -12.16 -9.89
CA ALA A 60 2.24 -11.58 -9.20
C ALA A 60 3.42 -11.32 -10.14
N VAL A 61 3.92 -10.10 -10.22
CA VAL A 61 5.00 -9.71 -11.14
C VAL A 61 5.79 -8.56 -10.53
N TYR A 62 7.11 -8.72 -10.45
CA TYR A 62 8.04 -7.68 -10.06
C TYR A 62 7.88 -6.41 -10.91
N ASN A 63 7.80 -5.25 -10.28
CA ASN A 63 7.74 -3.96 -10.94
C ASN A 63 8.75 -2.99 -10.30
N GLU A 64 9.90 -2.81 -10.96
CA GLU A 64 10.99 -1.99 -10.45
C GLU A 64 10.59 -0.53 -10.13
N PRO A 65 9.86 0.19 -11.01
CA PRO A 65 9.41 1.54 -10.70
C PRO A 65 8.48 1.62 -9.49
N ALA A 66 7.47 0.73 -9.39
CA ALA A 66 6.54 0.70 -8.27
C ALA A 66 7.25 0.33 -6.95
N THR A 67 8.22 -0.59 -7.02
CA THR A 67 9.07 -0.95 -5.89
C THR A 67 9.82 0.26 -5.37
N ARG A 68 10.58 0.94 -6.23
CA ARG A 68 11.42 2.08 -5.84
C ARG A 68 10.58 3.21 -5.25
N HIS A 69 9.51 3.63 -5.93
CA HIS A 69 8.62 4.68 -5.44
C HIS A 69 7.90 4.29 -4.15
N GLY A 70 7.49 3.02 -4.01
CA GLY A 70 6.86 2.50 -2.80
C GLY A 70 7.79 2.58 -1.58
N TYR A 71 9.06 2.18 -1.73
CA TYR A 71 10.04 2.27 -0.65
C TYR A 71 10.44 3.71 -0.32
N GLU A 72 10.58 4.59 -1.31
CA GLU A 72 10.84 6.02 -1.09
C GLU A 72 9.71 6.66 -0.24
N LEU A 73 8.45 6.38 -0.58
CA LEU A 73 7.30 6.84 0.19
C LEU A 73 7.30 6.24 1.61
N ALA A 74 7.56 4.94 1.74
CA ALA A 74 7.59 4.27 3.04
C ALA A 74 8.64 4.87 3.98
N HIS A 75 9.85 5.14 3.48
CA HIS A 75 10.89 5.79 4.29
C HIS A 75 10.48 7.18 4.77
N GLY A 76 9.90 8.01 3.87
CA GLY A 76 9.41 9.34 4.24
C GLY A 76 8.29 9.29 5.27
N PHE A 77 7.29 8.44 5.03
CA PHE A 77 6.16 8.25 5.94
C PHE A 77 6.61 7.78 7.33
N ILE A 78 7.52 6.80 7.39
CA ILE A 78 8.04 6.30 8.67
C ILE A 78 8.80 7.42 9.42
N ALA A 79 9.65 8.17 8.70
CA ALA A 79 10.40 9.28 9.31
C ALA A 79 9.47 10.35 9.89
N ASP A 80 8.43 10.73 9.15
CA ASP A 80 7.46 11.73 9.61
C ASP A 80 6.60 11.22 10.78
N ALA A 81 6.24 9.93 10.77
CA ALA A 81 5.49 9.31 11.86
C ALA A 81 6.26 9.37 13.19
N PHE A 82 7.56 9.05 13.15
CA PHE A 82 8.42 9.11 14.32
C PHE A 82 8.79 10.54 14.73
N ALA A 83 8.76 11.50 13.79
CA ALA A 83 8.95 12.92 14.07
C ALA A 83 7.68 13.62 14.57
N GLY A 84 6.53 12.94 14.64
CA GLY A 84 5.25 13.53 15.04
C GLY A 84 4.69 14.53 14.02
N LYS A 85 5.00 14.35 12.74
CA LYS A 85 4.58 15.24 11.63
C LYS A 85 3.34 14.74 10.88
N ILE A 86 2.77 13.62 11.33
CA ILE A 86 1.53 13.02 10.83
C ILE A 86 0.64 12.67 12.01
#